data_AF-A0A7V8XBT3-F1
#
_entry.id   AF-A0A7V8XBT3-F1
#
_cell.length_a   1.000
_cell.length_b   1.000
_cell.length_c   1.000
_cell.angle_alpha   90.00
_cell.angle_beta   90.00
_cell.angle_gamma   90.00
#
_symmetry.space_group_name_H-M   'P 1'
#
loop_
_entity.id
_entity.type
_entity.pdbx_description
1 polymer ?
#
loop_
_entity_poly.entity_id
_entity_poly.type
_entity_poly.pdbx_seq_one_letter_code
_entity_poly.pdbx_strand_id
1 'polypeptide(L)'
;SMAAPGRVARALDLGRAGSLARRWLLADLRVADGQPRCELTDSLTARAAEGGAACVFYTAALAELLRLVAGIEGAVVHHSCRGQGERSCIWLTAPTEGLE
;
A
#
# COMPACT_ATOMS: atom_id res chain seq x y z
N SER A 1 -22.07 -21.69 -5.09
CA SER A 1 -20.87 -20.82 -5.15
C SER A 1 -21.33 -19.39 -4.94
N MET A 2 -21.18 -18.83 -3.74
CA MET A 2 -21.76 -17.53 -3.32
C MET A 2 -20.69 -16.58 -2.74
N ALA A 3 -19.46 -16.61 -3.26
CA ALA A 3 -18.36 -15.74 -2.82
C ALA A 3 -18.10 -14.52 -3.74
N ALA A 4 -18.85 -14.37 -4.83
CA ALA A 4 -18.61 -13.34 -5.85
C ALA A 4 -18.88 -11.88 -5.41
N PRO A 5 -19.93 -11.55 -4.63
CA PRO A 5 -20.24 -10.16 -4.29
C PRO A 5 -19.16 -9.50 -3.41
N GLY A 6 -18.63 -10.24 -2.43
CA GLY A 6 -17.61 -9.74 -1.52
C GLY A 6 -16.28 -9.43 -2.22
N ARG A 7 -15.85 -10.30 -3.15
CA ARG A 7 -14.60 -10.10 -3.90
C ARG A 7 -14.64 -8.90 -4.85
N VAL A 8 -15.78 -8.69 -5.52
CA VAL A 8 -15.94 -7.54 -6.42
C VAL A 8 -15.93 -6.23 -5.64
N ALA A 9 -16.65 -6.15 -4.51
CA ALA A 9 -16.62 -4.98 -3.64
C ALA A 9 -15.19 -4.68 -3.15
N ARG A 10 -14.47 -5.72 -2.69
CA ARG A 10 -13.08 -5.65 -2.25
C ARG A 10 -12.14 -5.08 -3.32
N ALA A 11 -12.26 -5.56 -4.56
CA ALA A 11 -11.45 -5.09 -5.67
C ALA A 11 -11.73 -3.62 -6.00
N LEU A 12 -13.00 -3.20 -5.95
CA LEU A 12 -13.39 -1.80 -6.15
C LEU A 12 -12.83 -0.88 -5.07
N ASP A 13 -12.91 -1.30 -3.80
CA ASP A 13 -12.40 -0.51 -2.69
C ASP A 13 -10.88 -0.41 -2.70
N LEU A 14 -10.17 -1.47 -3.07
CA LEU A 14 -8.73 -1.41 -3.34
C LEU A 14 -8.38 -0.52 -4.54
N GLY A 15 -9.20 -0.52 -5.60
CA GLY A 15 -9.03 0.40 -6.72
C GLY A 15 -9.20 1.87 -6.32
N ARG A 16 -10.15 2.16 -5.42
CA ARG A 16 -10.34 3.50 -4.83
C ARG A 16 -9.16 3.89 -3.95
N ALA A 17 -8.71 3.00 -3.08
CA ALA A 17 -7.52 3.21 -2.26
C ALA A 17 -6.30 3.48 -3.14
N GLY A 18 -6.11 2.71 -4.22
CA GLY A 18 -5.01 2.93 -5.17
C GLY A 18 -5.08 4.27 -5.89
N SER A 19 -6.28 4.71 -6.27
CA SER A 19 -6.48 6.03 -6.87
C SER A 19 -6.11 7.17 -5.91
N LEU A 20 -6.44 7.03 -4.63
CA LEU A 20 -6.10 8.02 -3.59
C LEU A 20 -4.61 7.99 -3.21
N ALA A 21 -4.02 6.80 -3.09
CA ALA A 21 -2.60 6.61 -2.83
C ALA A 21 -1.76 7.29 -3.92
N ARG A 22 -2.12 7.08 -5.19
CA ARG A 22 -1.42 7.70 -6.32
C ARG A 22 -1.54 9.22 -6.31
N ARG A 23 -2.71 9.76 -5.97
CA ARG A 23 -2.98 11.20 -5.97
C ARG A 23 -2.27 11.94 -4.85
N TRP A 24 -2.28 11.38 -3.64
CA TRP A 24 -1.88 12.11 -2.43
C TRP A 24 -0.56 11.65 -1.83
N LEU A 25 -0.22 10.37 -2.01
CA LEU A 25 0.98 9.77 -1.44
C LEU A 25 2.04 9.47 -2.51
N LEU A 26 1.75 9.74 -3.78
CA LEU A 26 2.62 9.38 -4.92
C LEU A 26 3.01 7.90 -4.89
N ALA A 27 2.08 7.04 -4.48
CA ALA A 27 2.33 5.61 -4.32
C ALA A 27 1.39 4.78 -5.20
N ASP A 28 1.94 3.76 -5.85
CA ASP A 28 1.22 2.79 -6.66
C ASP A 28 0.80 1.62 -5.76
N LEU A 29 -0.51 1.53 -5.47
CA LEU A 29 -1.09 0.44 -4.70
C LEU A 29 -1.85 -0.50 -5.64
N ARG A 30 -1.45 -1.77 -5.62
CA ARG A 30 -2.03 -2.85 -6.41
C ARG A 30 -2.07 -4.14 -5.62
N VAL A 31 -2.80 -5.14 -6.12
CA VAL A 31 -2.70 -6.52 -5.59
C VAL A 31 -1.61 -7.24 -6.38
N ALA A 32 -0.72 -7.92 -5.66
CA ALA A 32 0.30 -8.81 -6.23
C ALA A 32 0.42 -10.02 -5.29
N ASP A 33 0.43 -11.23 -5.84
CA ASP A 33 0.60 -12.47 -5.08
C ASP A 33 -0.38 -12.61 -3.90
N GLY A 34 -1.66 -12.26 -4.10
CA GLY A 34 -2.68 -12.36 -3.06
C GLY A 34 -2.63 -11.28 -1.97
N GLN A 35 -1.75 -10.28 -2.10
CA GLN A 35 -1.57 -9.23 -1.11
C GLN A 35 -1.50 -7.81 -1.71
N PRO A 36 -2.06 -6.81 -1.01
CA PRO A 36 -1.80 -5.41 -1.28
C PRO A 36 -0.30 -5.10 -1.24
N ARG A 37 0.20 -4.63 -2.38
CA ARG A 37 1.56 -4.14 -2.58
C ARG A 37 1.48 -2.67 -2.92
N CYS A 38 2.17 -1.86 -2.13
CA CYS A 38 2.30 -0.43 -2.39
C CYS A 38 3.76 -0.10 -2.71
N GLU A 39 4.00 0.60 -3.80
CA GLU A 39 5.33 1.05 -4.22
C GLU A 39 5.35 2.57 -4.33
N LEU A 40 6.30 3.22 -3.64
CA LEU A 40 6.43 4.67 -3.75
C LEU A 40 7.05 5.04 -5.09
N THR A 41 6.28 5.77 -5.90
CA THR A 41 6.76 6.36 -7.13
C THR A 41 7.46 7.68 -6.80
N ASP A 42 8.64 7.88 -7.39
CA ASP A 42 9.64 8.95 -7.11
C ASP A 42 9.10 10.16 -6.30
N SER A 43 9.21 10.10 -4.97
CA SER A 43 8.73 11.16 -4.08
C SER A 43 9.90 11.99 -3.54
N LEU A 44 9.79 13.31 -3.68
CA LEU A 44 10.79 14.26 -3.17
C LEU A 44 10.99 14.10 -1.66
N THR A 45 9.92 13.86 -0.91
CA THR A 45 9.95 13.66 0.56
C THR A 45 10.75 12.43 0.96
N ALA A 46 10.63 11.31 0.24
CA ALA A 46 11.42 10.12 0.53
C ALA A 46 12.90 10.28 0.12
N ARG A 47 13.20 11.15 -0.84
CA ARG A 47 14.58 11.48 -1.23
C ARG A 47 15.27 12.45 -0.28
N ALA A 48 14.49 13.36 0.32
CA ALA A 48 15.01 14.38 1.22
C ALA A 48 15.28 13.86 2.64
N ALA A 49 14.58 12.80 3.07
CA ALA A 49 14.75 12.23 4.39
C ALA A 49 15.85 11.16 4.42
N GLU A 50 16.95 11.45 5.10
CA GLU A 50 18.04 10.50 5.34
C GLU A 50 17.56 9.27 6.13
N GLY A 51 18.16 8.11 5.84
CA GLY A 51 17.92 6.86 6.58
C GLY A 51 16.50 6.28 6.49
N GLY A 52 15.61 6.88 5.68
CA GLY A 52 14.22 6.45 5.54
C GLY A 52 13.26 6.99 6.61
N ALA A 53 13.60 8.09 7.30
CA ALA A 53 12.73 8.69 8.32
C ALA A 53 11.32 9.04 7.77
N ALA A 54 11.23 9.49 6.52
CA ALA A 54 9.94 9.74 5.85
C ALA A 54 9.09 8.46 5.67
N CYS A 55 9.70 7.27 5.63
CA CYS A 55 8.96 6.03 5.44
C CYS A 55 8.03 5.70 6.61
N VAL A 56 8.30 6.23 7.82
CA VAL A 56 7.37 6.08 8.96
C VAL A 56 6.02 6.75 8.66
N PHE A 57 6.06 7.95 8.08
CA PHE A 57 4.84 8.64 7.63
C PHE A 57 4.09 7.82 6.57
N TYR A 58 4.80 7.34 5.54
CA TYR A 58 4.16 6.55 4.49
C TYR A 58 3.56 5.24 5.02
N THR A 59 4.25 4.55 5.94
CA THR A 59 3.70 3.35 6.60
C THR A 59 2.37 3.67 7.29
N ALA A 60 2.32 4.74 8.10
CA ALA A 60 1.11 5.13 8.82
C ALA A 60 -0.01 5.58 7.86
N ALA A 61 0.31 6.39 6.86
CA ALA A 61 -0.65 6.90 5.88
C ALA A 61 -1.26 5.77 5.03
N LEU A 62 -0.44 4.79 4.62
CA LEU A 62 -0.92 3.63 3.86
C LEU A 62 -1.79 2.72 4.72
N ALA A 63 -1.41 2.46 5.97
CA ALA A 63 -2.22 1.67 6.90
C ALA A 63 -3.60 2.29 7.08
N GLU A 64 -3.64 3.61 7.30
CA GLU A 64 -4.90 4.31 7.54
C GLU A 64 -5.75 4.41 6.28
N LEU A 65 -5.14 4.61 5.11
CA LEU A 65 -5.85 4.60 3.83
C LEU A 65 -6.53 3.24 3.56
N LEU A 66 -5.80 2.15 3.78
CA LEU A 66 -6.30 0.79 3.58
C LEU A 66 -7.42 0.46 4.57
N ARG A 67 -7.31 0.90 5.82
CA ARG A 67 -8.35 0.74 6.84
C ARG A 67 -9.62 1.51 6.50
N LEU A 68 -9.49 2.80 6.18
CA LEU A 68 -10.63 3.70 5.94
C LEU A 68 -11.34 3.42 4.62
N VAL A 69 -10.62 3.01 3.57
CA VAL A 69 -11.18 2.87 2.21
C VAL A 69 -11.47 1.43 1.85
N ALA A 70 -10.62 0.49 2.26
CA ALA A 70 -10.72 -0.92 1.86
C ALA A 70 -11.09 -1.87 3.01
N GLY A 71 -11.29 -1.34 4.22
CA GLY A 71 -11.59 -2.14 5.41
C GLY A 71 -10.49 -3.15 5.76
N ILE A 72 -9.26 -2.92 5.29
CA ILE A 72 -8.14 -3.81 5.58
C ILE A 72 -7.51 -3.40 6.88
N GLU A 73 -7.55 -4.30 7.84
CA GLU A 73 -6.81 -4.18 9.09
C GLU A 73 -5.58 -5.09 9.05
N GLY A 74 -4.52 -4.68 9.74
CA GLY A 74 -3.28 -5.45 9.83
C GLY A 74 -2.03 -4.61 9.66
N ALA A 75 -0.89 -5.27 9.78
CA ALA A 75 0.41 -4.63 9.64
C ALA A 75 0.68 -4.25 8.18
N VAL A 76 1.04 -2.99 7.95
CA VAL A 76 1.70 -2.54 6.71
C VAL A 76 3.20 -2.61 6.97
N VAL A 77 3.87 -3.57 6.35
CA VAL A 77 5.30 -3.82 6.56
C VAL A 77 6.10 -3.15 5.46
N HIS A 78 7.03 -2.28 5.84
CA HIS A 78 7.99 -1.68 4.93
C HIS A 78 9.08 -2.70 4.57
N HIS A 79 8.92 -3.35 3.41
CA HIS A 79 9.71 -4.49 2.97
C HIS A 79 11.02 -4.10 2.28
N SER A 80 11.03 -3.00 1.52
CA SER A 80 12.20 -2.49 0.81
C SER A 80 12.26 -0.98 0.99
N CYS A 81 13.45 -0.41 1.18
CA CYS A 81 13.63 1.00 1.50
C CYS A 81 14.72 1.65 0.66
N ARG A 82 14.35 2.66 -0.14
CA ARG A 82 15.31 3.47 -0.88
C ARG A 82 16.36 4.12 0.02
N GLY A 83 15.94 4.61 1.20
CA GLY A 83 16.83 5.21 2.19
C GLY A 83 17.88 4.23 2.77
N GLN A 84 17.74 2.93 2.51
CA GLN A 84 18.68 1.88 2.90
C GLN A 84 19.45 1.31 1.68
N GLY A 85 19.41 1.99 0.52
CA GLY A 85 20.13 1.58 -0.69
C GLY A 85 19.30 0.80 -1.70
N GLU A 86 18.04 0.50 -1.42
CA GLU A 86 17.17 -0.24 -2.34
C GLU A 86 16.63 0.62 -3.50
N ARG A 87 16.11 -0.05 -4.54
CA ARG A 87 15.61 0.63 -5.75
C ARG A 87 14.36 1.47 -5.52
N SER A 88 13.47 1.06 -4.62
CA SER A 88 12.22 1.75 -4.30
C SER A 88 11.78 1.43 -2.87
N CYS A 89 10.86 2.23 -2.34
CA CYS A 89 10.20 1.89 -1.08
C CYS A 89 8.98 1.03 -1.39
N ILE A 90 8.90 -0.15 -0.77
CA ILE A 90 7.82 -1.12 -0.99
C ILE A 90 7.20 -1.47 0.35
N TRP A 91 5.88 -1.40 0.42
CA TRP A 91 5.09 -1.89 1.53
C TRP A 91 4.21 -3.04 1.09
N LEU A 92 4.09 -4.02 1.98
CA LEU A 92 3.25 -5.18 1.82
C LEU A 92 2.33 -5.28 3.03
N THR A 93 1.10 -5.72 2.82
CA THR A 93 0.26 -6.21 3.91
C THR A 93 0.29 -7.73 3.94
N ALA A 94 -0.20 -8.31 5.02
CA ALA A 94 -0.48 -9.75 5.03
C ALA A 94 -1.40 -10.12 3.85
N PRO A 95 -1.27 -11.35 3.32
CA PRO A 95 -2.25 -11.91 2.40
C PRO A 95 -3.64 -11.72 2.97
N THR A 96 -4.57 -11.25 2.14
CA THR A 96 -5.95 -11.06 2.58
C THR A 96 -6.86 -11.97 1.80
N GLU A 97 -7.76 -12.66 2.51
CA GLU A 97 -8.75 -13.54 1.90
C GLU A 97 -9.52 -12.80 0.79
N GLY A 98 -9.70 -13.49 -0.35
CA GLY A 98 -10.44 -12.97 -1.49
C GLY A 98 -9.63 -12.09 -2.44
N LEU A 99 -8.31 -12.03 -2.30
CA LEU A 99 -7.38 -11.35 -3.24
C LEU A 99 -6.52 -12.30 -4.09
N GLU A 100 -6.81 -13.60 -4.03
CA GLU A 100 -6.15 -14.67 -4.80
C GLU A 100 -6.30 -14.52 -6.33
#